data_AF-A0A9Y3S7W9-F1
#
_entry.id   AF-A0A9Y3S7W9-F1
#
_cell.length_a   1.000
_cell.length_b   1.000
_cell.length_c   1.000
_cell.angle_alpha   90.00
_cell.angle_beta   90.00
_cell.angle_gamma   90.00
#
_symmetry.space_group_name_H-M   'P 1'
#
loop_
_entity.id
_entity.type
_entity.pdbx_description
1 polymer ?
#
loop_
_entity_poly.entity_id
_entity_poly.type
_entity_poly.pdbx_seq_one_letter_code
_entity_poly.pdbx_strand_id
1 'polypeptide(L)'
;QLSDIQQLEVKSGAFDRRTKEVHQLHIKTCEEKGNENKMAATLRIILGEDNASKLSLPNGIPSSLEYLKEEIRRQFGLTGNFRLQYRDIEFDNEFVNLTLPSEIKDKSTVKVVYLPVESDVVSLNATLQERDDCSTPCSLADTDILSSAESTSSDSSLRSQPWPLKFQIPEFSYEVQFQLEQGNQAFLNNGTLLHPSTKLKSDILQSLASEMVKYKIYPSSAEFDNVAEALITKYPCLKEQGSVTGYYGWKISLKYKMANYRTRLRNIGCQELTINSVKEKRSGMGPGPNQVKKPRKAEVNFCPDYPPGETKESLEEERKALLLEVKKKNNDQLIKRKMEKTFAYRRQEIIKDMPFIAEVKNRWPALFSETEVVAEFTRITMVPLLSTFMAKLDHYADHLRVFKKKGGTAKRNINLIMAAMDGECILVYLD
;
A
#
# COMPACT_ATOMS: atom_id res chain seq x y z
N GLN A 1 -35.81 -20.54 7.68
CA GLN A 1 -36.50 -21.80 7.30
C GLN A 1 -37.86 -22.00 7.99
N LEU A 2 -38.42 -21.01 8.71
CA LEU A 2 -39.81 -21.08 9.25
C LEU A 2 -40.83 -20.21 8.46
N SER A 3 -40.41 -19.50 7.41
CA SER A 3 -41.30 -18.63 6.60
C SER A 3 -42.16 -19.39 5.59
N ASP A 4 -41.68 -20.55 5.11
CA ASP A 4 -42.25 -21.14 3.89
C ASP A 4 -43.36 -22.16 4.21
N ILE A 5 -43.40 -22.67 5.45
CA ILE A 5 -44.45 -23.59 5.91
C ILE A 5 -45.75 -22.81 6.26
N GLN A 6 -45.62 -21.60 6.80
CA GLN A 6 -46.79 -20.78 7.18
C GLN A 6 -47.53 -20.19 5.98
N GLN A 7 -46.86 -19.99 4.83
CA GLN A 7 -47.54 -19.49 3.62
C GLN A 7 -48.34 -20.56 2.89
N LEU A 8 -48.00 -21.84 3.06
CA LEU A 8 -48.74 -22.96 2.45
C LEU A 8 -50.05 -23.26 3.19
N GLU A 9 -50.12 -22.99 4.50
CA GLU A 9 -51.33 -23.22 5.31
C GLU A 9 -52.39 -22.12 5.18
N VAL A 10 -52.02 -20.91 4.71
CA VAL A 10 -52.99 -19.82 4.44
C VAL A 10 -53.90 -20.13 3.24
N LYS A 11 -53.50 -21.05 2.35
CA LYS A 11 -54.29 -21.43 1.16
C LYS A 11 -55.42 -22.44 1.43
N SER A 12 -55.52 -23.04 2.62
CA SER A 12 -56.49 -24.12 2.90
C SER A 12 -57.78 -23.67 3.60
N GLY A 13 -57.99 -22.37 3.81
CA GLY A 13 -59.34 -21.84 4.05
C GLY A 13 -60.03 -22.31 5.35
N ALA A 14 -59.27 -22.74 6.36
CA ALA A 14 -59.83 -23.10 7.65
C ALA A 14 -58.99 -22.49 8.77
N PHE A 15 -59.42 -21.34 9.35
CA PHE A 15 -59.27 -21.12 10.80
C PHE A 15 -60.12 -19.96 11.36
N ASP A 16 -60.43 -20.17 12.63
CA ASP A 16 -61.46 -19.60 13.52
C ASP A 16 -61.48 -18.06 13.69
N ARG A 17 -62.68 -17.49 13.79
CA ARG A 17 -62.97 -16.04 13.86
C ARG A 17 -62.31 -15.37 15.08
N ARG A 18 -62.15 -16.08 16.20
CA ARG A 18 -61.49 -15.55 17.41
C ARG A 18 -59.99 -15.29 17.23
N THR A 19 -59.32 -16.05 16.38
CA THR A 19 -57.88 -15.88 16.13
C THR A 19 -57.62 -14.66 15.22
N LYS A 20 -58.56 -14.33 14.33
CA LYS A 20 -58.50 -13.11 13.51
C LYS A 20 -58.63 -11.87 14.36
N GLU A 21 -59.53 -11.84 15.34
CA GLU A 21 -59.66 -10.69 16.24
C GLU A 21 -58.43 -10.52 17.12
N VAL A 22 -57.84 -11.60 17.64
CA VAL A 22 -56.59 -11.52 18.42
C VAL A 22 -55.41 -11.11 17.55
N HIS A 23 -55.34 -11.58 16.30
CA HIS A 23 -54.31 -11.15 15.35
C HIS A 23 -54.50 -9.70 14.90
N GLN A 24 -55.74 -9.25 14.69
CA GLN A 24 -56.08 -7.87 14.35
C GLN A 24 -55.80 -6.94 15.54
N LEU A 25 -56.09 -7.37 16.78
CA LEU A 25 -55.76 -6.62 17.99
C LEU A 25 -54.25 -6.57 18.20
N HIS A 26 -53.52 -7.65 17.90
CA HIS A 26 -52.06 -7.67 17.95
C HIS A 26 -51.43 -6.77 16.89
N ILE A 27 -51.94 -6.80 15.65
CA ILE A 27 -51.55 -5.86 14.58
C ILE A 27 -51.85 -4.43 15.00
N LYS A 28 -53.03 -4.14 15.53
CA LYS A 28 -53.41 -2.80 15.98
C LYS A 28 -52.59 -2.32 17.19
N THR A 29 -52.24 -3.24 18.10
CA THR A 29 -51.35 -2.96 19.24
C THR A 29 -49.89 -2.79 18.78
N CYS A 30 -49.47 -3.45 17.70
CA CYS A 30 -48.17 -3.24 17.06
C CYS A 30 -48.12 -1.95 16.22
N GLU A 31 -49.23 -1.55 15.60
CA GLU A 31 -49.37 -0.26 14.90
C GLU A 31 -49.45 0.92 15.87
N GLU A 32 -50.17 0.78 16.99
CA GLU A 32 -50.28 1.81 18.04
C GLU A 32 -48.99 1.92 18.89
N LYS A 33 -48.21 0.84 19.04
CA LYS A 33 -46.85 0.90 19.63
C LYS A 33 -45.76 1.37 18.65
N GLY A 34 -46.06 1.45 17.35
CA GLY A 34 -45.16 1.99 16.33
C GLY A 34 -45.26 3.51 16.13
N ASN A 35 -46.18 4.17 16.83
CA ASN A 35 -46.45 5.60 16.74
C ASN A 35 -45.93 6.36 17.97
N GLU A 36 -44.75 5.97 18.47
CA GLU A 36 -43.96 6.83 19.35
C GLU A 36 -43.61 8.12 18.58
N ASN A 37 -44.12 9.25 19.06
CA ASN A 37 -43.83 10.63 18.64
C ASN A 37 -42.56 10.78 17.78
N LYS A 38 -42.68 10.66 16.45
CA LYS A 38 -41.59 11.06 15.55
C LYS A 38 -41.57 12.57 15.48
N MET A 39 -40.78 13.16 16.37
CA MET A 39 -40.51 14.60 16.41
C MET A 39 -40.06 15.05 15.01
N ALA A 40 -40.68 16.10 14.48
CA ALA A 40 -40.28 16.70 13.20
C ALA A 40 -38.79 17.05 13.25
N ALA A 41 -38.06 16.69 12.20
CA ALA A 41 -36.61 16.88 12.14
C ALA A 41 -36.26 17.84 11.01
N THR A 42 -35.24 18.66 11.24
CA THR A 42 -34.66 19.55 10.24
C THR A 42 -33.22 19.17 10.00
N LEU A 43 -32.80 19.01 8.74
CA LEU A 43 -31.40 18.74 8.38
C LEU A 43 -30.84 19.87 7.52
N ARG A 44 -29.54 20.14 7.64
CA ARG A 44 -28.83 21.06 6.73
C ARG A 44 -28.18 20.23 5.62
N ILE A 45 -28.66 20.35 4.39
CA ILE A 45 -28.16 19.59 3.25
C ILE A 45 -27.19 20.43 2.42
N ILE A 46 -25.99 19.93 2.18
CA ILE A 46 -24.96 20.55 1.33
C ILE A 46 -24.97 19.87 -0.05
N LEU A 47 -25.22 20.67 -1.08
CA LEU A 47 -25.34 20.29 -2.49
C LEU A 47 -24.17 20.90 -3.30
N GLY A 48 -22.93 20.56 -2.98
CA GLY A 48 -21.74 21.11 -3.65
C GLY A 48 -20.82 21.91 -2.72
N GLU A 49 -19.98 22.79 -3.27
CA GLU A 49 -18.98 23.55 -2.51
C GLU A 49 -19.58 24.74 -1.74
N ASP A 50 -20.57 25.44 -2.30
CA ASP A 50 -21.17 26.64 -1.70
C ASP A 50 -22.71 26.64 -1.59
N ASN A 51 -23.36 25.50 -1.85
CA ASN A 51 -24.83 25.41 -1.80
C ASN A 51 -25.26 24.57 -0.58
N ALA A 52 -25.96 25.19 0.37
CA ALA A 52 -26.52 24.51 1.52
C ALA A 52 -27.97 24.95 1.77
N SER A 53 -28.89 23.99 1.83
CA SER A 53 -30.31 24.22 1.99
C SER A 53 -30.90 23.44 3.16
N LYS A 54 -32.01 23.92 3.71
CA LYS A 54 -32.72 23.28 4.83
C LYS A 54 -33.68 22.21 4.30
N LEU A 55 -33.52 20.97 4.74
CA LEU A 55 -34.48 19.88 4.52
C LEU A 55 -35.41 19.78 5.73
N SER A 56 -36.72 19.77 5.49
CA SER A 56 -37.72 19.62 6.54
C SER A 56 -38.37 18.24 6.44
N LEU A 57 -38.30 17.46 7.53
CA LEU A 57 -38.84 16.12 7.63
C LEU A 57 -39.98 16.13 8.67
N PRO A 58 -41.25 16.31 8.23
CA PRO A 58 -42.38 16.46 9.15
C PRO A 58 -42.64 15.21 10.01
N ASN A 59 -42.26 14.04 9.50
CA ASN A 59 -42.44 12.74 10.16
C ASN A 59 -41.15 12.22 10.82
N GLY A 60 -40.20 13.13 11.14
CA GLY A 60 -38.89 12.78 11.69
C GLY A 60 -37.93 12.13 10.69
N ILE A 61 -36.73 11.77 11.15
CA ILE A 61 -35.72 11.12 10.31
C ILE A 61 -36.19 9.70 9.96
N PRO A 62 -36.29 9.34 8.66
CA PRO A 62 -36.68 8.00 8.24
C PRO A 62 -35.70 6.94 8.75
N SER A 63 -36.20 5.74 9.09
CA SER A 63 -35.34 4.62 9.50
C SER A 63 -34.58 3.96 8.35
N SER A 64 -35.02 4.17 7.11
CA SER A 64 -34.37 3.67 5.90
C SER A 64 -33.58 4.76 5.19
N LEU A 65 -32.31 4.47 4.86
CA LEU A 65 -31.43 5.37 4.14
C LEU A 65 -31.95 5.67 2.73
N GLU A 66 -32.56 4.68 2.06
CA GLU A 66 -33.10 4.86 0.72
C GLU A 66 -34.29 5.82 0.72
N TYR A 67 -35.16 5.73 1.73
CA TYR A 67 -36.27 6.66 1.88
C TYR A 67 -35.79 8.10 2.16
N LEU A 68 -34.71 8.25 2.95
CA LEU A 68 -34.08 9.57 3.16
C LEU A 68 -33.49 10.13 1.85
N LYS A 69 -32.85 9.30 1.02
CA LYS A 69 -32.34 9.72 -0.29
C LYS A 69 -33.47 10.14 -1.22
N GLU A 70 -34.58 9.40 -1.26
CA GLU A 70 -35.77 9.75 -2.05
C GLU A 70 -36.38 11.09 -1.61
N GLU A 71 -36.46 11.34 -0.31
CA GLU A 71 -36.97 12.61 0.23
C GLU A 71 -36.07 13.80 -0.17
N ILE A 72 -34.75 13.61 -0.13
CA ILE A 72 -33.77 14.60 -0.59
C ILE A 72 -33.89 14.82 -2.11
N ARG A 73 -34.08 13.75 -2.90
CA ARG A 73 -34.35 13.88 -4.36
C ARG A 73 -35.62 14.68 -4.61
N ARG A 74 -36.69 14.40 -3.88
CA ARG A 74 -37.99 15.04 -4.04
C ARG A 74 -37.96 16.53 -3.71
N GLN A 75 -37.33 16.92 -2.60
CA GLN A 75 -37.29 18.33 -2.17
C GLN A 75 -36.28 19.18 -2.95
N PHE A 76 -35.16 18.59 -3.42
CA PHE A 76 -34.09 19.33 -4.10
C PHE A 76 -33.96 19.03 -5.60
N GLY A 77 -34.84 18.20 -6.17
CA GLY A 77 -34.87 17.91 -7.60
C GLY A 77 -33.61 17.19 -8.13
N LEU A 78 -32.95 16.38 -7.30
CA LEU A 78 -31.68 15.76 -7.66
C LEU A 78 -31.87 14.55 -8.58
N THR A 79 -31.17 14.54 -9.72
CA THR A 79 -31.10 13.41 -10.65
C THR A 79 -29.75 12.69 -10.52
N GLY A 80 -29.76 11.36 -10.53
CA GLY A 80 -28.56 10.52 -10.46
C GLY A 80 -28.33 9.82 -9.12
N ASN A 81 -27.32 8.93 -9.11
CA ASN A 81 -26.91 8.20 -7.93
C ASN A 81 -25.94 9.04 -7.09
N PHE A 82 -26.24 9.17 -5.81
CA PHE A 82 -25.41 9.89 -4.86
C PHE A 82 -25.36 9.15 -3.53
N ARG A 83 -24.27 9.36 -2.81
CA ARG A 83 -24.12 8.96 -1.42
C ARG A 83 -24.30 10.17 -0.50
N LEU A 84 -24.67 9.90 0.74
CA LEU A 84 -24.81 10.90 1.79
C LEU A 84 -23.62 10.81 2.74
N GLN A 85 -23.14 11.95 3.22
CA GLN A 85 -22.17 12.06 4.30
C GLN A 85 -22.74 12.95 5.41
N TYR A 86 -22.44 12.72 6.68
CA TYR A 86 -22.83 13.61 7.76
C TYR A 86 -21.60 14.16 8.50
N ARG A 87 -21.76 15.29 9.17
CA ARG A 87 -20.72 15.88 10.01
C ARG A 87 -20.67 15.17 11.36
N ASP A 88 -19.57 14.49 11.65
CA ASP A 88 -19.40 13.73 12.89
C ASP A 88 -18.55 14.50 13.92
N ILE A 89 -19.09 14.63 15.15
CA ILE A 89 -18.45 15.38 16.24
C ILE A 89 -17.26 14.59 16.82
N GLU A 90 -17.29 13.26 16.76
CA GLU A 90 -16.21 12.39 17.26
C GLU A 90 -14.99 12.35 16.33
N PHE A 91 -15.15 12.83 15.09
CA PHE A 91 -14.09 12.94 14.07
C PHE A 91 -13.78 14.40 13.72
N ASP A 92 -13.62 15.27 14.72
CA ASP A 92 -13.24 16.69 14.55
C ASP A 92 -14.14 17.49 13.58
N ASN A 93 -15.44 17.17 13.50
CA ASN A 93 -16.40 17.76 12.55
C ASN A 93 -16.10 17.49 11.06
N GLU A 94 -15.37 16.41 10.73
CA GLU A 94 -15.22 15.92 9.36
C GLU A 94 -16.49 15.24 8.83
N PHE A 95 -16.59 15.13 7.49
CA PHE A 95 -17.72 14.47 6.82
C PHE A 95 -17.46 12.96 6.67
N VAL A 96 -18.28 12.14 7.31
CA VAL A 96 -18.23 10.68 7.28
C VAL A 96 -19.41 10.15 6.46
N ASN A 97 -19.25 9.01 5.77
CA ASN A 97 -20.35 8.43 5.00
C ASN A 97 -21.50 8.01 5.93
N LEU A 98 -22.72 8.42 5.56
CA LEU A 98 -23.93 8.04 6.28
C LEU A 98 -24.38 6.65 5.84
N THR A 99 -24.24 5.67 6.72
CA THR A 99 -24.66 4.28 6.48
C THR A 99 -26.02 3.96 7.06
N LEU A 100 -26.34 4.56 8.22
CA LEU A 100 -27.62 4.37 8.89
C LEU A 100 -28.22 5.73 9.26
N PRO A 101 -29.51 6.00 8.99
CA PRO A 101 -30.14 7.25 9.40
C PRO A 101 -30.16 7.47 10.92
N SER A 102 -29.95 6.43 11.73
CA SER A 102 -29.79 6.53 13.19
C SER A 102 -28.53 7.29 13.63
N GLU A 103 -27.56 7.48 12.72
CA GLU A 103 -26.31 8.23 12.97
C GLU A 103 -26.53 9.75 12.93
N ILE A 104 -27.63 10.22 12.36
CA ILE A 104 -27.98 11.64 12.27
C ILE A 104 -29.11 12.00 13.23
N LYS A 105 -28.98 13.18 13.83
CA LYS A 105 -29.98 13.77 14.74
C LYS A 105 -30.59 15.03 14.13
N ASP A 106 -31.61 15.58 14.76
CA ASP A 106 -32.14 16.90 14.40
C ASP A 106 -31.01 17.94 14.31
N LYS A 107 -31.06 18.78 13.28
CA LYS A 107 -30.06 19.82 12.91
C LYS A 107 -28.69 19.30 12.46
N SER A 108 -28.56 18.01 12.16
CA SER A 108 -27.32 17.47 11.58
C SER A 108 -27.07 18.04 10.18
N THR A 109 -25.80 18.19 9.84
CA THR A 109 -25.37 18.62 8.50
C THR A 109 -25.04 17.40 7.66
N VAL A 110 -25.73 17.24 6.53
CA VAL A 110 -25.57 16.14 5.58
C VAL A 110 -25.07 16.69 4.25
N LYS A 111 -24.07 16.07 3.63
CA LYS A 111 -23.50 16.42 2.34
C LYS A 111 -23.84 15.36 1.30
N VAL A 112 -24.32 15.80 0.14
CA VAL A 112 -24.60 14.94 -1.01
C VAL A 112 -23.35 14.85 -1.88
N VAL A 113 -22.94 13.63 -2.24
CA VAL A 113 -21.79 13.37 -3.11
C VAL A 113 -22.24 12.47 -4.27
N TYR A 114 -22.22 13.00 -5.49
CA TYR A 114 -22.58 12.26 -6.69
C TYR A 114 -21.56 11.17 -7.01
N LEU A 115 -22.05 10.01 -7.47
CA LEU A 115 -21.23 8.91 -7.95
C LEU A 115 -21.19 8.94 -9.49
N PRO A 116 -20.03 8.76 -10.13
CA PRO A 116 -19.94 8.68 -11.58
C PRO A 116 -20.63 7.40 -12.10
N VAL A 117 -21.38 7.52 -13.20
CA VAL A 117 -22.05 6.39 -13.87
C VAL A 117 -21.02 5.62 -14.69
N GLU A 118 -20.85 4.32 -14.43
CA GLU A 118 -20.04 3.42 -15.25
C GLU A 118 -20.75 3.19 -16.59
N SER A 119 -20.04 3.40 -17.70
CA SER A 119 -20.55 3.14 -19.05
C SER A 119 -19.88 1.89 -19.59
N ASP A 120 -20.70 0.90 -19.95
CA ASP A 120 -20.31 -0.39 -20.53
C ASP A 120 -19.47 -0.23 -21.81
N VAL A 121 -18.33 -0.92 -21.89
CA VAL A 121 -17.58 -1.14 -23.13
C VAL A 121 -17.44 -2.63 -23.43
N VAL A 122 -17.85 -2.95 -24.65
CA VAL A 122 -18.13 -4.25 -25.25
C VAL A 122 -16.86 -5.03 -25.60
N SER A 123 -16.89 -6.34 -25.33
CA SER A 123 -15.92 -7.34 -25.79
C SER A 123 -15.78 -7.38 -27.31
N LEU A 124 -14.53 -7.36 -27.80
CA LEU A 124 -14.20 -7.84 -29.15
C LEU A 124 -12.97 -8.74 -29.09
N ASN A 125 -13.23 -10.03 -29.29
CA ASN A 125 -12.24 -11.08 -29.44
C ASN A 125 -11.82 -11.11 -30.90
N ALA A 126 -10.55 -10.88 -31.21
CA ALA A 126 -10.00 -11.06 -32.55
C ALA A 126 -8.82 -12.04 -32.50
N THR A 127 -9.12 -13.25 -32.95
CA THR A 127 -8.23 -14.35 -33.29
C THR A 127 -7.26 -13.91 -34.39
N LEU A 128 -5.95 -14.05 -34.18
CA LEU A 128 -4.97 -14.01 -35.27
C LEU A 128 -4.01 -15.19 -35.15
N GLN A 129 -3.90 -15.87 -36.30
CA GLN A 129 -3.22 -17.13 -36.54
C GLN A 129 -1.70 -16.97 -36.52
N GLU A 130 -1.05 -17.97 -35.95
CA GLU A 130 0.39 -18.21 -36.00
C GLU A 130 0.80 -18.63 -37.41
N ARG A 131 1.85 -17.99 -37.95
CA ARG A 131 2.85 -18.60 -38.84
C ARG A 131 4.12 -17.75 -38.75
N ASP A 132 5.24 -18.36 -38.35
CA ASP A 132 6.47 -18.24 -39.14
C ASP A 132 7.52 -19.29 -38.76
N ASP A 133 8.22 -19.72 -39.82
CA ASP A 133 9.10 -20.86 -39.91
C ASP A 133 10.48 -20.67 -39.25
N CYS A 134 11.03 -21.82 -38.85
CA CYS A 134 12.36 -22.02 -38.31
C CYS A 134 13.46 -21.81 -39.36
N SER A 135 14.57 -21.16 -38.98
CA SER A 135 15.94 -21.52 -39.43
C SER A 135 17.01 -20.83 -38.58
N THR A 136 17.80 -21.62 -37.86
CA THR A 136 19.14 -21.27 -37.33
C THR A 136 20.18 -21.98 -38.20
N PRO A 137 21.40 -21.41 -38.39
CA PRO A 137 22.54 -22.05 -37.74
C PRO A 137 23.61 -21.10 -37.16
N CYS A 138 24.17 -21.59 -36.06
CA CYS A 138 25.33 -21.24 -35.24
C CYS A 138 26.53 -20.52 -35.88
N SER A 139 27.18 -19.63 -35.10
CA SER A 139 28.64 -19.66 -34.84
C SER A 139 29.10 -18.63 -33.79
N LEU A 140 29.52 -19.15 -32.62
CA LEU A 140 30.67 -18.80 -31.76
C LEU A 140 31.09 -17.34 -31.48
N ALA A 141 31.10 -17.07 -30.16
CA ALA A 141 32.11 -16.38 -29.35
C ALA A 141 31.66 -15.11 -28.61
N ASP A 142 31.95 -15.19 -27.31
CA ASP A 142 32.22 -14.15 -26.32
C ASP A 142 31.09 -13.52 -25.49
N THR A 143 31.45 -13.49 -24.21
CA THR A 143 30.75 -13.15 -22.98
C THR A 143 30.21 -11.73 -22.99
N ASP A 144 28.91 -11.59 -22.74
CA ASP A 144 28.36 -10.49 -21.97
C ASP A 144 27.01 -10.93 -21.39
N ILE A 145 26.97 -11.11 -20.08
CA ILE A 145 25.71 -11.27 -19.31
C ILE A 145 25.05 -9.89 -19.29
N LEU A 146 24.46 -9.51 -20.42
CA LEU A 146 23.38 -8.54 -20.44
C LEU A 146 22.18 -9.23 -19.85
N SER A 147 21.83 -8.86 -18.61
CA SER A 147 20.54 -9.19 -18.02
C SER A 147 19.46 -8.59 -18.93
N SER A 148 18.94 -9.42 -19.83
CA SER A 148 17.72 -9.17 -20.57
C SER A 148 16.65 -8.73 -19.58
N ALA A 149 15.96 -7.64 -19.90
CA ALA A 149 14.78 -7.19 -19.21
C ALA A 149 13.83 -8.38 -19.07
N GLU A 150 13.73 -8.93 -17.86
CA GLU A 150 12.64 -9.84 -17.55
C GLU A 150 11.36 -9.03 -17.72
N SER A 151 10.59 -9.44 -18.72
CA SER A 151 9.20 -9.11 -18.90
C SER A 151 8.55 -9.02 -17.52
N THR A 152 8.13 -7.81 -17.15
CA THR A 152 7.44 -7.53 -15.90
C THR A 152 6.26 -8.47 -15.79
N SER A 153 6.40 -9.55 -15.02
CA SER A 153 5.26 -10.26 -14.47
C SER A 153 4.61 -9.28 -13.49
N SER A 154 3.56 -8.61 -13.96
CA SER A 154 2.76 -7.61 -13.23
C SER A 154 2.02 -8.17 -12.01
N ASP A 155 2.47 -9.30 -11.46
CA ASP A 155 1.75 -10.13 -10.48
C ASP A 155 2.46 -10.20 -9.10
N SER A 156 3.59 -9.49 -8.96
CA SER A 156 4.33 -9.39 -7.70
C SER A 156 3.94 -8.11 -6.97
N SER A 157 3.42 -8.24 -5.75
CA SER A 157 3.22 -7.14 -4.78
C SER A 157 4.53 -6.49 -4.30
N LEU A 158 5.68 -7.03 -4.72
CA LEU A 158 7.01 -6.58 -4.31
C LEU A 158 7.49 -5.41 -5.17
N ARG A 159 8.21 -4.51 -4.54
CA ARG A 159 8.98 -3.49 -5.25
C ARG A 159 10.15 -4.20 -5.93
N SER A 160 10.25 -4.04 -7.24
CA SER A 160 11.28 -4.66 -8.08
C SER A 160 12.29 -3.65 -8.65
N GLN A 161 12.01 -2.35 -8.54
CA GLN A 161 12.87 -1.30 -9.08
C GLN A 161 13.70 -0.65 -7.97
N PRO A 162 15.03 -0.49 -8.16
CA PRO A 162 15.86 0.29 -7.25
C PRO A 162 15.48 1.77 -7.32
N TRP A 163 15.94 2.55 -6.34
CA TRP A 163 15.80 4.00 -6.41
C TRP A 163 16.50 4.54 -7.66
N PRO A 164 15.85 5.34 -8.50
CA PRO A 164 16.42 5.80 -9.76
C PRO A 164 17.57 6.79 -9.51
N LEU A 165 18.62 6.73 -10.33
CA LEU A 165 19.70 7.72 -10.32
C LEU A 165 19.18 9.14 -10.62
N LYS A 166 18.20 9.23 -11.53
CA LYS A 166 17.46 10.46 -11.85
C LYS A 166 15.97 10.21 -11.68
N PHE A 167 15.40 10.74 -10.62
CA PHE A 167 13.97 10.63 -10.36
C PHE A 167 13.16 11.30 -11.46
N GLN A 168 12.22 10.56 -12.05
CA GLN A 168 11.32 11.09 -13.08
C GLN A 168 10.10 11.70 -12.41
N ILE A 169 9.82 12.96 -12.71
CA ILE A 169 8.65 13.64 -12.16
C ILE A 169 7.40 13.11 -12.87
N PRO A 170 6.43 12.54 -12.12
CA PRO A 170 5.22 11.97 -12.70
C PRO A 170 4.41 13.05 -13.43
N GLU A 171 3.51 12.59 -14.29
CA GLU A 171 2.50 13.47 -14.85
C GLU A 171 1.54 13.89 -13.72
N PHE A 172 1.27 15.20 -13.65
CA PHE A 172 0.30 15.74 -12.70
C PHE A 172 -1.10 15.78 -13.32
N SER A 173 -2.13 16.05 -12.51
CA SER A 173 -3.45 16.31 -13.06
C SER A 173 -3.39 17.50 -14.03
N TYR A 174 -4.30 17.52 -15.01
CA TYR A 174 -4.34 18.55 -16.04
C TYR A 174 -4.27 19.97 -15.46
N GLU A 175 -5.04 20.26 -14.40
CA GLU A 175 -5.07 21.56 -13.73
C GLU A 175 -3.70 21.95 -13.15
N VAL A 176 -3.02 21.01 -12.48
CA VAL A 176 -1.69 21.25 -11.88
C VAL A 176 -0.64 21.42 -12.97
N GLN A 177 -0.66 20.56 -13.99
CA GLN A 177 0.28 20.61 -15.10
C GLN A 177 0.17 21.94 -15.86
N PHE A 178 -1.06 22.38 -16.16
CA PHE A 178 -1.32 23.66 -16.81
C PHE A 178 -0.80 24.86 -16.00
N GLN A 179 -1.04 24.89 -14.68
CA GLN A 179 -0.52 25.96 -13.80
C GLN A 179 1.01 25.97 -13.76
N LEU A 180 1.65 24.79 -13.72
CA LEU A 180 3.10 24.67 -13.72
C LEU A 180 3.72 25.11 -15.06
N GLU A 181 3.09 24.78 -16.17
CA GLU A 181 3.52 25.21 -17.51
C GLU A 181 3.39 26.72 -17.67
N GLN A 182 2.28 27.32 -17.26
CA GLN A 182 2.09 28.77 -17.27
C GLN A 182 3.14 29.47 -16.37
N GLY A 183 3.37 28.95 -15.18
CA GLY A 183 4.41 29.46 -14.26
C GLY A 183 5.81 29.36 -14.85
N ASN A 184 6.14 28.25 -15.51
CA ASN A 184 7.41 28.07 -16.21
C ASN A 184 7.57 29.04 -17.38
N GLN A 185 6.52 29.28 -18.16
CA GLN A 185 6.55 30.26 -19.24
C GLN A 185 6.80 31.68 -18.70
N ALA A 186 6.11 32.07 -17.62
CA ALA A 186 6.38 33.34 -16.96
C ALA A 186 7.84 33.43 -16.48
N PHE A 187 8.36 32.38 -15.85
CA PHE A 187 9.75 32.30 -15.41
C PHE A 187 10.75 32.46 -16.57
N LEU A 188 10.51 31.81 -17.71
CA LEU A 188 11.36 31.93 -18.89
C LEU A 188 11.32 33.33 -19.50
N ASN A 189 10.15 33.98 -19.47
CA ASN A 189 9.95 35.29 -20.10
C ASN A 189 10.55 36.45 -19.29
N ASN A 190 10.40 36.43 -17.96
CA ASN A 190 10.79 37.57 -17.12
C ASN A 190 11.41 37.18 -15.77
N GLY A 191 11.73 35.90 -15.56
CA GLY A 191 12.31 35.40 -14.30
C GLY A 191 11.34 35.32 -13.13
N THR A 192 10.03 35.51 -13.35
CA THR A 192 9.03 35.47 -12.28
C THR A 192 8.90 34.06 -11.72
N LEU A 193 9.03 33.94 -10.40
CA LEU A 193 8.82 32.68 -9.69
C LEU A 193 7.32 32.48 -9.40
N LEU A 194 6.89 31.23 -9.47
CA LEU A 194 5.55 30.83 -9.10
C LEU A 194 5.51 30.63 -7.59
N HIS A 195 4.61 31.35 -6.91
CA HIS A 195 4.25 31.08 -5.53
C HIS A 195 3.04 30.14 -5.50
N PRO A 196 3.22 28.83 -5.24
CA PRO A 196 2.13 27.88 -5.36
C PRO A 196 1.09 28.10 -4.27
N SER A 197 -0.18 28.04 -4.62
CA SER A 197 -1.26 27.99 -3.63
C SER A 197 -1.13 26.75 -2.75
N THR A 198 -1.73 26.76 -1.56
CA THR A 198 -1.71 25.61 -0.64
C THR A 198 -2.27 24.34 -1.31
N LYS A 199 -3.30 24.49 -2.15
CA LYS A 199 -3.89 23.38 -2.92
C LYS A 199 -2.90 22.83 -3.95
N LEU A 200 -2.37 23.69 -4.82
CA LEU A 200 -1.40 23.31 -5.86
C LEU A 200 -0.18 22.59 -5.25
N LYS A 201 0.37 23.15 -4.16
CA LYS A 201 1.48 22.53 -3.43
C LYS A 201 1.12 21.15 -2.90
N SER A 202 -0.07 20.99 -2.30
CA SER A 202 -0.51 19.70 -1.77
C SER A 202 -0.67 18.64 -2.86
N ASP A 203 -1.18 19.02 -4.03
CA ASP A 203 -1.44 18.12 -5.16
C ASP A 203 -0.13 17.65 -5.81
N ILE A 204 0.82 18.56 -6.02
CA ILE A 204 2.19 18.21 -6.49
C ILE A 204 2.84 17.21 -5.52
N LEU A 205 2.82 17.54 -4.21
CA LEU A 205 3.41 16.67 -3.18
C LEU A 205 2.69 15.32 -3.11
N GLN A 206 1.39 15.27 -3.39
CA GLN A 206 0.60 14.05 -3.38
C GLN A 206 1.00 13.12 -4.52
N SER A 207 1.11 13.62 -5.74
CA SER A 207 1.57 12.84 -6.90
C SER A 207 3.01 12.36 -6.71
N LEU A 208 3.90 13.22 -6.22
CA LEU A 208 5.27 12.83 -5.90
C LEU A 208 5.33 11.73 -4.84
N ALA A 209 4.58 11.87 -3.74
CA ALA A 209 4.53 10.84 -2.71
C ALA A 209 4.01 9.50 -3.26
N SER A 210 2.98 9.54 -4.11
CA SER A 210 2.44 8.36 -4.79
C SER A 210 3.48 7.67 -5.69
N GLU A 211 4.32 8.44 -6.37
CA GLU A 211 5.39 7.90 -7.21
C GLU A 211 6.55 7.35 -6.36
N MET A 212 6.95 8.06 -5.31
CA MET A 212 8.03 7.64 -4.40
C MET A 212 7.72 6.30 -3.74
N VAL A 213 6.46 6.05 -3.35
CA VAL A 213 6.03 4.76 -2.78
C VAL A 213 5.98 3.63 -3.80
N LYS A 214 6.41 3.79 -5.05
CA LYS A 214 6.72 2.64 -5.93
C LYS A 214 8.13 2.11 -5.67
N TYR A 215 9.06 2.99 -5.33
CA TYR A 215 10.44 2.65 -5.00
C TYR A 215 10.63 2.35 -3.51
N LYS A 216 10.16 3.24 -2.62
CA LYS A 216 10.41 3.09 -1.17
C LYS A 216 9.39 3.79 -0.28
N ILE A 217 8.93 3.08 0.77
CA ILE A 217 8.02 3.65 1.78
C ILE A 217 8.73 4.61 2.74
N TYR A 218 10.01 4.33 3.05
CA TYR A 218 10.84 5.12 3.96
C TYR A 218 12.06 5.71 3.25
N PRO A 219 11.90 6.76 2.41
CA PRO A 219 13.02 7.40 1.76
C PRO A 219 14.04 7.99 2.75
N SER A 220 15.31 7.94 2.38
CA SER A 220 16.44 8.56 3.05
C SER A 220 16.46 10.07 2.77
N SER A 221 17.26 10.83 3.53
CA SER A 221 17.33 12.27 3.31
C SER A 221 17.88 12.63 1.92
N ALA A 222 18.83 11.84 1.39
CA ALA A 222 19.40 12.04 0.05
C ALA A 222 18.39 11.69 -1.05
N GLU A 223 17.56 10.68 -0.84
CA GLU A 223 16.46 10.34 -1.75
C GLU A 223 15.42 11.48 -1.80
N PHE A 224 15.13 12.14 -0.67
CA PHE A 224 14.30 13.37 -0.67
C PHE A 224 14.95 14.54 -1.39
N ASP A 225 16.28 14.71 -1.28
CA ASP A 225 17.02 15.73 -2.03
C ASP A 225 16.88 15.50 -3.54
N ASN A 226 17.07 14.27 -3.98
CA ASN A 226 16.97 13.88 -5.39
C ASN A 226 15.58 14.19 -5.99
N VAL A 227 14.48 13.93 -5.27
CA VAL A 227 13.12 14.26 -5.75
C VAL A 227 12.90 15.77 -5.81
N ALA A 228 13.31 16.49 -4.77
CA ALA A 228 13.11 17.93 -4.68
C ALA A 228 13.93 18.68 -5.75
N GLU A 229 15.15 18.22 -6.02
CA GLU A 229 16.00 18.72 -7.10
C GLU A 229 15.40 18.41 -8.48
N ALA A 230 14.93 17.19 -8.71
CA ALA A 230 14.27 16.82 -9.96
C ALA A 230 13.02 17.69 -10.24
N LEU A 231 12.26 18.02 -9.18
CA LEU A 231 11.07 18.86 -9.28
C LEU A 231 11.42 20.27 -9.78
N ILE A 232 12.39 20.93 -9.14
CA ILE A 232 12.77 22.30 -9.53
C ILE A 232 13.54 22.33 -10.86
N THR A 233 14.18 21.22 -11.24
CA THR A 233 14.86 21.10 -12.53
C THR A 233 13.84 21.04 -13.67
N LYS A 234 12.75 20.30 -13.48
CA LYS A 234 11.64 20.23 -14.46
C LYS A 234 10.79 21.50 -14.44
N TYR A 235 10.58 22.09 -13.26
CA TYR A 235 9.81 23.32 -13.08
C TYR A 235 10.60 24.40 -12.35
N PRO A 236 11.50 25.12 -13.05
CA PRO A 236 12.33 26.16 -12.45
C PRO A 236 11.53 27.29 -11.78
N CYS A 237 10.28 27.52 -12.20
CA CYS A 237 9.40 28.49 -11.57
C CYS A 237 9.10 28.19 -10.09
N LEU A 238 9.28 26.95 -9.63
CA LEU A 238 9.04 26.52 -8.25
C LEU A 238 10.22 26.76 -7.30
N LYS A 239 11.33 27.32 -7.79
CA LYS A 239 12.55 27.51 -6.99
C LYS A 239 12.29 28.50 -5.84
N GLU A 240 12.68 28.12 -4.62
CA GLU A 240 12.48 28.95 -3.43
C GLU A 240 13.56 30.03 -3.31
N GLN A 241 13.14 31.28 -3.12
CA GLN A 241 14.06 32.40 -2.86
C GLN A 241 14.70 32.28 -1.46
N GLY A 242 15.98 32.60 -1.36
CA GLY A 242 16.72 32.58 -0.09
C GLY A 242 17.21 31.19 0.35
N SER A 243 16.87 30.13 -0.37
CA SER A 243 17.43 28.79 -0.15
C SER A 243 18.71 28.59 -0.96
N VAL A 244 19.80 28.15 -0.31
CA VAL A 244 21.09 27.86 -0.98
C VAL A 244 20.92 26.84 -2.11
N THR A 245 20.04 25.87 -1.92
CA THR A 245 19.74 24.81 -2.91
C THR A 245 18.59 25.17 -3.85
N GLY A 246 17.71 26.10 -3.43
CA GLY A 246 16.47 26.42 -4.14
C GLY A 246 15.34 25.39 -3.98
N TYR A 247 15.58 24.23 -3.34
CA TYR A 247 14.58 23.16 -3.15
C TYR A 247 14.42 22.68 -1.70
N TYR A 248 15.17 23.24 -0.75
CA TYR A 248 15.17 22.78 0.64
C TYR A 248 13.77 22.72 1.29
N GLY A 249 12.91 23.72 1.10
CA GLY A 249 11.55 23.71 1.64
C GLY A 249 10.64 22.70 0.95
N TRP A 250 10.86 22.39 -0.34
CA TRP A 250 10.23 21.24 -1.01
C TRP A 250 10.65 19.92 -0.38
N LYS A 251 11.94 19.72 -0.08
CA LYS A 251 12.44 18.53 0.65
C LYS A 251 11.74 18.37 2.00
N ILE A 252 11.62 19.44 2.78
CA ILE A 252 10.93 19.40 4.09
C ILE A 252 9.44 19.09 3.91
N SER A 253 8.79 19.73 2.94
CA SER A 253 7.37 19.49 2.63
C SER A 253 7.12 18.04 2.21
N LEU A 254 8.01 17.45 1.40
CA LEU A 254 7.98 16.04 1.00
C LEU A 254 8.15 15.10 2.19
N LYS A 255 9.05 15.40 3.13
CA LYS A 255 9.21 14.60 4.36
C LYS A 255 7.91 14.52 5.16
N TYR A 256 7.24 15.66 5.35
CA TYR A 256 5.94 15.72 6.04
C TYR A 256 4.84 15.02 5.23
N LYS A 257 4.76 15.28 3.92
CA LYS A 257 3.78 14.63 3.04
C LYS A 257 3.92 13.11 3.06
N MET A 258 5.15 12.59 2.95
CA MET A 258 5.41 11.16 3.03
C MET A 258 5.04 10.56 4.39
N ALA A 259 5.23 11.30 5.49
CA ALA A 259 4.76 10.86 6.80
C ALA A 259 3.23 10.73 6.86
N ASN A 260 2.50 11.74 6.37
CA ASN A 260 1.04 11.71 6.29
C ASN A 260 0.54 10.64 5.32
N TYR A 261 1.21 10.47 4.19
CA TYR A 261 0.90 9.47 3.17
C TYR A 261 1.01 8.05 3.74
N ARG A 262 2.06 7.76 4.52
CA ARG A 262 2.20 6.49 5.26
C ARG A 262 1.08 6.29 6.27
N THR A 263 0.69 7.31 7.03
CA THR A 263 -0.44 7.21 7.96
C THR A 263 -1.73 6.86 7.22
N ARG A 264 -1.99 7.49 6.07
CA ARG A 264 -3.16 7.19 5.24
C ARG A 264 -3.14 5.77 4.69
N LEU A 265 -2.01 5.31 4.13
CA LEU A 265 -1.87 3.94 3.64
C LEU A 265 -2.07 2.90 4.76
N ARG A 266 -1.57 3.18 5.97
CA ARG A 266 -1.83 2.35 7.16
C ARG A 266 -3.32 2.24 7.43
N ASN A 267 -4.05 3.37 7.38
CA ASN A 267 -5.48 3.39 7.67
C ASN A 267 -6.32 2.63 6.63
N ILE A 268 -5.81 2.51 5.40
CA ILE A 268 -6.43 1.69 4.33
C ILE A 268 -6.14 0.19 4.52
N GLY A 269 -5.21 -0.18 5.40
CA GLY A 269 -4.89 -1.57 5.72
C GLY A 269 -3.58 -2.10 5.13
N CYS A 270 -2.70 -1.24 4.58
CA CYS A 270 -1.40 -1.66 4.05
C CYS A 270 -0.55 -2.33 5.14
N GLN A 271 -0.28 -3.63 5.00
CA GLN A 271 0.34 -4.44 6.06
C GLN A 271 1.74 -3.96 6.43
N GLU A 272 2.54 -3.55 5.45
CA GLU A 272 3.91 -3.02 5.66
C GLU A 272 3.95 -1.86 6.67
N LEU A 273 2.85 -1.11 6.77
CA LEU A 273 2.71 0.06 7.63
C LEU A 273 1.92 -0.19 8.92
N THR A 274 1.14 -1.26 8.97
CA THR A 274 0.31 -1.66 10.12
C THR A 274 1.12 -2.32 11.24
N ILE A 275 2.20 -3.04 10.89
CA ILE A 275 3.10 -3.71 11.86
C ILE A 275 3.69 -2.75 12.90
N ASN A 276 3.90 -1.49 12.51
CA ASN A 276 4.45 -0.46 13.40
C ASN A 276 3.36 0.29 14.18
N SER A 277 2.08 -0.08 14.04
CA SER A 277 0.98 0.59 14.70
C SER A 277 0.87 0.16 16.17
N VAL A 278 0.55 1.12 17.05
CA VAL A 278 0.38 0.87 18.49
C VAL A 278 -0.81 -0.08 18.78
N LYS A 279 -1.70 -0.30 17.81
CA LYS A 279 -2.88 -1.17 17.96
C LYS A 279 -2.52 -2.67 17.96
N GLU A 280 -1.56 -3.13 17.15
CA GLU A 280 -1.11 -4.54 17.21
C GLU A 280 -0.40 -4.87 18.52
N LYS A 281 0.28 -3.89 19.16
CA LYS A 281 0.92 -4.07 20.48
C LYS A 281 -0.05 -4.48 21.60
N ARG A 282 -1.36 -4.32 21.42
CA ARG A 282 -2.37 -4.60 22.45
C ARG A 282 -3.09 -5.93 22.25
N SER A 283 -2.96 -6.58 21.10
CA SER A 283 -3.87 -7.69 20.72
C SER A 283 -3.35 -9.11 21.01
N GLY A 284 -2.15 -9.29 21.57
CA GLY A 284 -1.72 -10.61 22.04
C GLY A 284 -0.22 -10.74 22.25
N MET A 285 0.17 -11.18 23.44
CA MET A 285 1.53 -11.51 23.90
C MET A 285 2.43 -10.34 24.37
N GLY A 286 2.23 -9.93 25.63
CA GLY A 286 3.29 -9.47 26.55
C GLY A 286 3.91 -8.06 26.36
N PRO A 287 4.18 -7.30 27.44
CA PRO A 287 4.82 -5.98 27.34
C PRO A 287 6.35 -6.13 27.23
N GLY A 288 6.90 -5.92 26.05
CA GLY A 288 8.32 -5.66 25.84
C GLY A 288 8.53 -4.25 25.28
N PRO A 289 9.07 -3.28 26.04
CA PRO A 289 9.12 -1.87 25.61
C PRO A 289 10.07 -1.55 24.43
N ASN A 290 10.79 -2.53 23.87
CA ASN A 290 11.82 -2.29 22.83
C ASN A 290 11.73 -3.16 21.56
N GLN A 291 10.65 -3.91 21.33
CA GLN A 291 10.60 -4.90 20.23
C GLN A 291 10.00 -4.39 18.91
N VAL A 292 9.86 -3.08 18.71
CA VAL A 292 9.49 -2.56 17.38
C VAL A 292 10.73 -2.62 16.51
N LYS A 293 10.91 -3.71 15.75
CA LYS A 293 11.77 -3.69 14.57
C LYS A 293 11.12 -2.74 13.57
N LYS A 294 11.39 -1.44 13.71
CA LYS A 294 11.11 -0.49 12.64
C LYS A 294 11.90 -0.98 11.43
N PRO A 295 11.31 -0.99 10.22
CA PRO A 295 12.08 -1.24 9.01
C PRO A 295 13.33 -0.37 9.08
N ARG A 296 14.51 -1.00 9.04
CA ARG A 296 15.73 -0.22 8.88
C ARG A 296 15.61 0.49 7.53
N LYS A 297 16.18 1.69 7.40
CA LYS A 297 16.04 2.54 6.18
C LYS A 297 16.46 1.85 4.87
N ALA A 298 17.06 0.67 4.91
CA ALA A 298 17.49 -0.12 3.76
C ALA A 298 16.52 -1.28 3.40
N GLU A 299 15.57 -1.62 4.26
CA GLU A 299 14.60 -2.68 3.99
C GLU A 299 13.48 -2.12 3.10
N VAL A 300 13.55 -2.42 1.81
CA VAL A 300 12.64 -1.93 0.78
C VAL A 300 11.34 -2.73 0.78
N ASN A 301 11.44 -4.05 0.87
CA ASN A 301 10.30 -4.97 0.99
C ASN A 301 10.23 -5.49 2.43
N PHE A 302 9.87 -4.61 3.37
CA PHE A 302 9.89 -4.95 4.79
C PHE A 302 8.89 -6.06 5.13
N CYS A 303 7.62 -5.86 4.79
CA CYS A 303 6.55 -6.82 4.98
C CYS A 303 5.50 -6.66 3.88
N PRO A 304 5.71 -7.26 2.71
CA PRO A 304 4.79 -7.15 1.59
C PRO A 304 3.48 -7.89 1.82
N ASP A 305 2.44 -7.46 1.11
CA ASP A 305 1.17 -8.18 1.00
C ASP A 305 1.35 -9.46 0.15
N TYR A 306 0.43 -10.42 0.29
CA TYR A 306 0.46 -11.61 -0.53
C TYR A 306 0.18 -11.27 -2.00
N PRO A 307 0.77 -12.02 -2.95
CA PRO A 307 0.44 -11.87 -4.37
C PRO A 307 -1.08 -12.01 -4.61
N PRO A 308 -1.63 -11.35 -5.63
CA PRO A 308 -3.04 -11.50 -6.00
C PRO A 308 -3.42 -12.98 -6.17
N GLY A 309 -4.52 -13.41 -5.57
CA GLY A 309 -5.01 -14.79 -5.64
C GLY A 309 -4.32 -15.77 -4.68
N GLU A 310 -3.25 -15.39 -4.00
CA GLU A 310 -2.59 -16.23 -2.99
C GLU A 310 -3.17 -16.01 -1.58
N THR A 311 -3.45 -17.10 -0.88
CA THR A 311 -3.89 -17.08 0.53
C THR A 311 -2.80 -17.63 1.44
N LYS A 312 -2.97 -17.47 2.76
CA LYS A 312 -2.06 -18.06 3.75
C LYS A 312 -2.00 -19.58 3.59
N GLU A 313 -3.13 -20.21 3.30
CA GLU A 313 -3.28 -21.66 3.13
C GLU A 313 -2.55 -22.13 1.86
N SER A 314 -2.76 -21.46 0.73
CA SER A 314 -2.04 -21.76 -0.53
C SER A 314 -0.52 -21.65 -0.37
N LEU A 315 -0.05 -20.58 0.29
CA LEU A 315 1.38 -20.37 0.55
C LEU A 315 1.95 -21.36 1.57
N GLU A 316 1.14 -21.86 2.50
CA GLU A 316 1.52 -22.94 3.43
C GLU A 316 1.63 -24.29 2.71
N GLU A 317 0.81 -24.57 1.71
CA GLU A 317 0.98 -25.73 0.82
C GLU A 317 2.25 -25.63 -0.01
N GLU A 318 2.53 -24.45 -0.58
CA GLU A 318 3.77 -24.18 -1.30
C GLU A 318 5.01 -24.38 -0.41
N ARG A 319 4.95 -23.93 0.86
CA ARG A 319 5.99 -24.17 1.87
C ARG A 319 6.17 -25.66 2.16
N LYS A 320 5.09 -26.44 2.31
CA LYS A 320 5.18 -27.89 2.50
C LYS A 320 5.85 -28.57 1.30
N ALA A 321 5.52 -28.15 0.08
CA ALA A 321 6.19 -28.63 -1.12
C ALA A 321 7.68 -28.26 -1.13
N LEU A 322 8.03 -27.03 -0.75
CA LEU A 322 9.43 -26.59 -0.61
C LEU A 322 10.23 -27.50 0.34
N LEU A 323 9.66 -27.93 1.48
CA LEU A 323 10.35 -28.85 2.40
C LEU A 323 10.72 -30.20 1.76
N LEU A 324 9.92 -30.67 0.80
CA LEU A 324 10.22 -31.90 0.07
C LEU A 324 11.32 -31.66 -0.96
N GLU A 325 11.33 -30.50 -1.62
CA GLU A 325 12.33 -30.16 -2.64
C GLU A 325 13.73 -29.95 -2.06
N VAL A 326 13.85 -29.37 -0.86
CA VAL A 326 15.14 -29.15 -0.17
C VAL A 326 15.86 -30.47 0.17
N LYS A 327 15.14 -31.59 0.26
CA LYS A 327 15.73 -32.91 0.56
C LYS A 327 16.29 -33.62 -0.68
N LYS A 328 15.97 -33.14 -1.87
CA LYS A 328 16.37 -33.74 -3.15
C LYS A 328 17.65 -33.07 -3.66
N LYS A 329 18.43 -33.79 -4.46
CA LYS A 329 19.64 -33.25 -5.11
C LYS A 329 19.29 -32.48 -6.39
N ASN A 330 20.08 -31.48 -6.75
CA ASN A 330 20.01 -30.70 -8.00
C ASN A 330 18.68 -29.93 -8.22
N ASN A 331 18.08 -29.42 -7.15
CA ASN A 331 16.77 -28.74 -7.20
C ASN A 331 16.84 -27.23 -6.97
N ASP A 332 18.03 -26.63 -7.05
CA ASP A 332 18.26 -25.23 -6.65
C ASP A 332 17.36 -24.23 -7.39
N GLN A 333 17.15 -24.42 -8.70
CA GLN A 333 16.25 -23.55 -9.47
C GLN A 333 14.78 -23.64 -9.03
N LEU A 334 14.33 -24.83 -8.62
CA LEU A 334 12.97 -25.01 -8.12
C LEU A 334 12.84 -24.44 -6.71
N ILE A 335 13.83 -24.67 -5.85
CA ILE A 335 13.92 -24.09 -4.51
C ILE A 335 13.85 -22.56 -4.61
N LYS A 336 14.67 -21.96 -5.49
CA LYS A 336 14.67 -20.51 -5.73
C LYS A 336 13.28 -19.98 -6.10
N ARG A 337 12.61 -20.58 -7.09
CA ARG A 337 11.25 -20.18 -7.51
C ARG A 337 10.23 -20.32 -6.38
N LYS A 338 10.27 -21.42 -5.63
CA LYS A 338 9.37 -21.64 -4.48
C LYS A 338 9.65 -20.65 -3.35
N MET A 339 10.92 -20.32 -3.13
CA MET A 339 11.34 -19.31 -2.17
C MET A 339 10.85 -17.91 -2.58
N GLU A 340 10.90 -17.56 -3.88
CA GLU A 340 10.34 -16.30 -4.42
C GLU A 340 8.84 -16.21 -4.14
N LYS A 341 8.10 -17.26 -4.53
CA LYS A 341 6.65 -17.33 -4.35
C LYS A 341 6.22 -17.21 -2.89
N THR A 342 6.98 -17.82 -1.98
CA THR A 342 6.68 -17.84 -0.53
C THR A 342 7.26 -16.66 0.26
N PHE A 343 7.92 -15.70 -0.40
CA PHE A 343 8.62 -14.60 0.26
C PHE A 343 7.71 -13.79 1.20
N ALA A 344 6.54 -13.36 0.72
CA ALA A 344 5.62 -12.55 1.51
C ALA A 344 5.12 -13.29 2.75
N TYR A 345 4.76 -14.58 2.61
CA TYR A 345 4.34 -15.43 3.72
C TYR A 345 5.43 -15.57 4.78
N ARG A 346 6.64 -15.92 4.35
CA ARG A 346 7.79 -16.06 5.24
C ARG A 346 8.14 -14.76 5.97
N ARG A 347 8.11 -13.61 5.29
CA ARG A 347 8.33 -12.30 5.92
C ARG A 347 7.27 -11.99 6.97
N GLN A 348 6.01 -12.24 6.66
CA GLN A 348 4.91 -12.02 7.62
C GLN A 348 5.08 -12.92 8.85
N GLU A 349 5.40 -14.20 8.69
CA GLU A 349 5.66 -15.13 9.79
C GLU A 349 6.83 -14.64 10.67
N ILE A 350 7.98 -14.32 10.07
CA ILE A 350 9.18 -13.89 10.81
C ILE A 350 8.96 -12.57 11.57
N ILE A 351 8.18 -11.65 11.01
CA ILE A 351 7.97 -10.31 11.59
C ILE A 351 6.85 -10.32 12.63
N LYS A 352 5.73 -11.00 12.33
CA LYS A 352 4.53 -11.00 13.19
C LYS A 352 4.64 -12.01 14.32
N ASP A 353 5.06 -13.24 14.02
CA ASP A 353 5.10 -14.33 15.00
C ASP A 353 6.40 -14.31 15.82
N MET A 354 7.43 -13.61 15.32
CA MET A 354 8.75 -13.49 15.95
C MET A 354 9.31 -14.82 16.50
N PRO A 355 9.30 -15.91 15.69
CA PRO A 355 9.70 -17.24 16.14
C PRO A 355 11.20 -17.31 16.51
N PHE A 356 11.56 -18.30 17.32
CA PHE A 356 12.96 -18.57 17.61
C PHE A 356 13.71 -19.02 16.35
N ILE A 357 15.01 -18.77 16.27
CA ILE A 357 15.82 -19.13 15.09
C ILE A 357 15.76 -20.64 14.78
N ALA A 358 15.62 -21.49 15.80
CA ALA A 358 15.45 -22.93 15.63
C ALA A 358 14.14 -23.27 14.91
N GLU A 359 13.05 -22.57 15.22
CA GLU A 359 11.75 -22.74 14.55
C GLU A 359 11.80 -22.22 13.10
N VAL A 360 12.45 -21.07 12.87
CA VAL A 360 12.67 -20.56 11.51
C VAL A 360 13.46 -21.57 10.68
N LYS A 361 14.52 -22.16 11.24
CA LYS A 361 15.32 -23.20 10.56
C LYS A 361 14.50 -24.44 10.23
N ASN A 362 13.62 -24.85 11.13
CA ASN A 362 12.76 -26.01 10.90
C ASN A 362 11.67 -25.74 9.85
N ARG A 363 11.08 -24.54 9.84
CA ARG A 363 10.01 -24.18 8.89
C ARG A 363 10.53 -23.80 7.52
N TRP A 364 11.70 -23.15 7.45
CA TRP A 364 12.33 -22.60 6.26
C TRP A 364 13.81 -23.02 6.15
N PRO A 365 14.12 -24.33 6.04
CA PRO A 365 15.50 -24.81 5.99
C PRO A 365 16.29 -24.24 4.81
N ALA A 366 15.62 -23.95 3.69
CA ALA A 366 16.22 -23.31 2.53
C ALA A 366 16.87 -21.96 2.86
N LEU A 367 16.34 -21.16 3.80
CA LEU A 367 16.97 -19.88 4.21
C LEU A 367 18.40 -20.04 4.76
N PHE A 368 18.79 -21.25 5.15
CA PHE A 368 20.10 -21.55 5.73
C PHE A 368 21.07 -22.13 4.69
N SER A 369 20.73 -22.09 3.39
CA SER A 369 21.71 -22.23 2.32
C SER A 369 22.30 -20.86 1.95
N GLU A 370 23.55 -20.85 1.49
CA GLU A 370 24.22 -19.63 1.03
C GLU A 370 23.46 -18.95 -0.13
N THR A 371 22.99 -19.74 -1.08
CA THR A 371 22.27 -19.27 -2.26
C THR A 371 20.98 -18.52 -1.89
N GLU A 372 20.17 -19.09 -1.00
CA GLU A 372 18.90 -18.51 -0.64
C GLU A 372 19.02 -17.41 0.41
N VAL A 373 20.01 -17.42 1.31
CA VAL A 373 20.22 -16.27 2.21
C VAL A 373 20.63 -15.02 1.42
N VAL A 374 21.46 -15.19 0.39
CA VAL A 374 21.84 -14.11 -0.55
C VAL A 374 20.64 -13.63 -1.35
N ALA A 375 19.82 -14.55 -1.88
CA ALA A 375 18.61 -14.21 -2.61
C ALA A 375 17.58 -13.49 -1.71
N GLU A 376 17.35 -13.98 -0.50
CA GLU A 376 16.40 -13.40 0.44
C GLU A 376 16.85 -11.99 0.89
N PHE A 377 18.15 -11.79 1.15
CA PHE A 377 18.70 -10.45 1.40
C PHE A 377 18.38 -9.50 0.24
N THR A 378 18.58 -9.96 -0.99
CA THR A 378 18.31 -9.17 -2.20
C THR A 378 16.83 -8.85 -2.32
N ARG A 379 15.91 -9.80 -2.03
CA ARG A 379 14.46 -9.54 -2.02
C ARG A 379 14.05 -8.49 -0.97
N ILE A 380 14.68 -8.50 0.20
CA ILE A 380 14.38 -7.54 1.29
C ILE A 380 14.89 -6.14 0.95
N THR A 381 16.11 -6.04 0.40
CA THR A 381 16.84 -4.77 0.31
C THR A 381 16.96 -4.19 -1.10
N MET A 382 16.68 -4.98 -2.13
CA MET A 382 16.99 -4.71 -3.54
C MET A 382 18.51 -4.55 -3.83
N VAL A 383 19.38 -4.90 -2.88
CA VAL A 383 20.83 -4.79 -3.03
C VAL A 383 21.42 -6.17 -3.27
N PRO A 384 22.22 -6.38 -4.33
CA PRO A 384 22.88 -7.65 -4.57
C PRO A 384 24.00 -7.85 -3.53
N LEU A 385 23.77 -8.76 -2.57
CA LEU A 385 24.61 -8.89 -1.37
C LEU A 385 26.09 -9.12 -1.71
N LEU A 386 26.38 -10.17 -2.48
CA LEU A 386 27.75 -10.61 -2.73
C LEU A 386 28.54 -9.58 -3.53
N SER A 387 28.02 -9.11 -4.67
CA SER A 387 28.72 -8.14 -5.49
C SER A 387 28.92 -6.81 -4.76
N THR A 388 27.94 -6.35 -3.99
CA THR A 388 28.05 -5.12 -3.19
C THR A 388 29.07 -5.30 -2.07
N PHE A 389 29.05 -6.44 -1.38
CA PHE A 389 30.00 -6.75 -0.32
C PHE A 389 31.43 -6.78 -0.87
N MET A 390 31.67 -7.50 -1.96
CA MET A 390 32.99 -7.60 -2.59
C MET A 390 33.47 -6.24 -3.09
N ALA A 391 32.63 -5.47 -3.78
CA ALA A 391 33.00 -4.13 -4.25
C ALA A 391 33.35 -3.18 -3.09
N LYS A 392 32.65 -3.27 -1.94
CA LYS A 392 32.99 -2.50 -0.74
C LYS A 392 34.27 -2.99 -0.10
N LEU A 393 34.48 -4.31 -0.05
CA LEU A 393 35.70 -4.91 0.46
C LEU A 393 36.91 -4.46 -0.36
N ASP A 394 36.83 -4.50 -1.69
CA ASP A 394 37.87 -4.01 -2.59
C ASP A 394 38.17 -2.53 -2.38
N HIS A 395 37.13 -1.69 -2.27
CA HIS A 395 37.28 -0.26 -2.01
C HIS A 395 38.03 0.04 -0.70
N TYR A 396 37.81 -0.77 0.34
CA TYR A 396 38.50 -0.64 1.62
C TYR A 396 39.76 -1.50 1.74
N ALA A 397 40.06 -2.38 0.78
CA ALA A 397 41.18 -3.31 0.85
C ALA A 397 42.51 -2.58 0.98
N ASP A 398 42.67 -1.44 0.31
CA ASP A 398 43.88 -0.61 0.43
C ASP A 398 44.04 0.01 1.83
N HIS A 399 42.94 0.39 2.48
CA HIS A 399 42.97 0.82 3.89
C HIS A 399 43.32 -0.35 4.81
N LEU A 400 42.85 -1.56 4.50
CA LEU A 400 43.23 -2.77 5.23
C LEU A 400 44.72 -3.13 5.04
N ARG A 401 45.31 -2.85 3.88
CA ARG A 401 46.75 -3.04 3.62
C ARG A 401 47.65 -2.15 4.49
N VAL A 402 47.16 -1.01 4.98
CA VAL A 402 47.92 -0.15 5.92
C VAL A 402 48.24 -0.89 7.23
N PHE A 403 47.38 -1.83 7.66
CA PHE A 403 47.65 -2.66 8.83
C PHE A 403 48.87 -3.58 8.64
N LYS A 404 49.24 -3.94 7.40
CA LYS A 404 50.49 -4.68 7.12
C LYS A 404 51.76 -3.84 7.35
N LYS A 405 51.64 -2.50 7.38
CA LYS A 405 52.75 -1.56 7.63
C LYS A 405 52.97 -1.25 9.12
N LYS A 406 52.04 -1.63 10.01
CA LYS A 406 52.24 -1.49 11.47
C LYS A 406 53.35 -2.44 11.95
N GLY A 407 54.17 -2.00 12.90
CA GLY A 407 55.22 -2.78 13.54
C GLY A 407 54.82 -3.35 14.91
N GLY A 408 55.74 -4.09 15.55
CA GLY A 408 55.60 -4.55 16.94
C GLY A 408 54.45 -5.54 17.18
N THR A 409 53.87 -5.51 18.38
CA THR A 409 52.81 -6.43 18.82
C THR A 409 51.54 -6.33 17.98
N ALA A 410 51.21 -5.14 17.47
CA ALA A 410 50.08 -4.95 16.57
C ALA A 410 50.25 -5.75 15.26
N LYS A 411 51.45 -5.77 14.68
CA LYS A 411 51.77 -6.57 13.47
C LYS A 411 51.55 -8.06 13.70
N ARG A 412 51.99 -8.57 14.86
CA ARG A 412 51.83 -10.00 15.20
C ARG A 412 50.36 -10.39 15.30
N ASN A 413 49.54 -9.57 15.96
CA ASN A 413 48.10 -9.82 16.07
C ASN A 413 47.39 -9.73 14.71
N ILE A 414 47.73 -8.74 13.89
CA ILE A 414 47.17 -8.60 12.54
C ILE A 414 47.55 -9.81 11.68
N ASN A 415 48.81 -10.24 11.71
CA ASN A 415 49.27 -11.41 10.95
C ASN A 415 48.58 -12.70 11.39
N LEU A 416 48.32 -12.89 12.70
CA LEU A 416 47.57 -14.04 13.21
C LEU A 416 46.13 -14.07 12.67
N ILE A 417 45.46 -12.91 12.66
CA ILE A 417 44.09 -12.80 12.13
C ILE A 417 44.07 -13.05 10.62
N MET A 418 45.01 -12.45 9.86
CA MET A 418 45.09 -12.64 8.41
C MET A 418 45.43 -14.09 8.03
N ALA A 419 46.32 -14.75 8.78
CA ALA A 419 46.64 -16.15 8.57
C ALA A 419 45.46 -17.10 8.86
N ALA A 420 44.61 -16.75 9.83
CA ALA A 420 43.36 -17.49 10.08
C ALA A 420 42.36 -17.33 8.92
N MET A 421 42.26 -16.13 8.35
CA MET A 421 41.42 -15.87 7.17
C MET A 421 41.91 -16.61 5.91
N ASP A 422 43.23 -16.62 5.68
CA ASP A 422 43.83 -17.34 4.54
C ASP A 422 43.73 -18.88 4.71
N GLY A 423 43.76 -19.37 5.95
CA GLY A 423 43.59 -20.80 6.26
C GLY A 423 42.15 -21.32 6.09
N GLU A 424 41.15 -20.49 6.38
CA GLU A 424 39.73 -20.83 6.14
C GLU A 424 39.36 -20.72 4.65
N CYS A 425 39.95 -19.79 3.89
CA CYS A 425 39.72 -19.69 2.44
C CYS A 425 40.20 -20.92 1.65
N ILE A 426 41.21 -21.64 2.13
CA ILE A 426 41.71 -22.87 1.46
C ILE A 426 40.76 -24.05 1.69
N LEU A 427 39.97 -24.05 2.76
CA LEU A 427 39.01 -25.11 3.06
C LEU A 427 37.64 -24.93 2.38
N VAL A 428 37.35 -23.75 1.81
CA VAL A 428 36.10 -23.51 1.06
C VAL A 428 36.23 -23.81 -0.44
N TYR A 429 37.47 -24.01 -0.95
CA TYR A 429 37.72 -24.40 -2.34
C TYR A 429 38.07 -25.89 -2.52
N LEU A 430 38.06 -26.67 -1.44
CA LEU A 430 38.28 -28.11 -1.45
C LEU A 430 37.27 -28.81 -0.53
N ASP A 431 35.99 -28.76 -0.91
CA ASP A 431 35.02 -29.83 -0.66
C ASP A 431 33.84 -29.73 -1.65
#